data_AF-G8LCJ0-F1
#
_entry.id   AF-G8LCJ0-F1
#
_cell.length_a   1.000
_cell.length_b   1.000
_cell.length_c   1.000
_cell.angle_alpha   90.00
_cell.angle_beta   90.00
_cell.angle_gamma   90.00
#
_symmetry.space_group_name_H-M   'P 1'
#
loop_
_entity.id
_entity.type
_entity.pdbx_description
1 polymer ?
#
loop_
_entity_poly.entity_id
_entity_poly.type
_entity_poly.pdbx_seq_one_letter_code
_entity_poly.pdbx_strand_id
1 'polypeptide(L)'
;MTTQAPPSNLLPLNPEQLARLQAATSDFSPTQLAWVSGYFWGMLNQQPGAVAAAPATAVEIPAITLISASQTGNARRVAEALRDDLLAAKLNVNLVNAGDYKFKQIASEKLLVVVASTQGEGEPAEEAVALHKFLFSKKAPKLNGTAFAVFGLGDTSYEFFCQSGKDFDSKLAELGAERLLDRVDADVEYQTAAAEWRARIVDVLKARVPKETPAQAAVTAAGAVNDIHTSPFTKEAPLAASLAVNQKITGRASEKDVRHIEIDLGDSGLRYQPGDALGIWYQNDPALVKELVELLWLKGDEPVTVDGNTQPLSEALQWHFELTVNTPNIVENYATLTRSESLLPLVGDKAKLQHYAATTPIVDMVRFSPAQLDADALIGLLRPLTPRLYSIASSQAEVESEVHITVGVVRYDIEGRARAGGASSFLADRVEEDGEVRVFIEHNDNFRLPANPETPVIMIGPGTGIAPFRAFMQQRAADEAPGKNWLFFGNPHFTEDFLYQVEWQRYVKEGVLTRIDLAWSRDQQEKVYVQDKLREQGAELWRWINDGAHIYVCGDANRMAKDVEQALLEVIAEFGGMDAETADEFLSELRVERRYQRDVY
;
A
#
# COMPACT_ATOMS: atom_id res chain seq x y z
N MET A 1 -44.83 31.15 -35.61
CA MET A 1 -44.53 31.69 -34.28
C MET A 1 -43.59 32.86 -34.46
N THR A 2 -44.02 34.04 -34.01
CA THR A 2 -43.29 35.31 -34.06
C THR A 2 -42.15 35.31 -33.04
N THR A 3 -40.90 35.37 -33.49
CA THR A 3 -39.75 35.67 -32.63
C THR A 3 -39.62 37.19 -32.50
N GLN A 4 -39.79 37.67 -31.27
CA GLN A 4 -39.59 39.09 -30.91
C GLN A 4 -38.13 39.51 -31.15
N ALA A 5 -37.95 40.68 -31.75
CA ALA A 5 -36.66 41.35 -31.81
C ALA A 5 -36.24 41.81 -30.39
N PRO A 6 -34.97 41.63 -29.98
CA PRO A 6 -34.52 42.13 -28.69
C PRO A 6 -34.43 43.66 -28.67
N PRO A 7 -34.58 44.31 -27.50
CA PRO A 7 -34.57 45.75 -27.37
C PRO A 7 -33.21 46.34 -27.75
N SER A 8 -33.20 47.25 -28.72
CA SER A 8 -32.03 47.76 -29.44
C SER A 8 -31.18 48.80 -28.69
N ASN A 9 -31.19 48.82 -27.35
CA ASN A 9 -30.54 49.90 -26.57
C ASN A 9 -29.42 49.44 -25.61
N LEU A 10 -28.89 48.22 -25.73
CA LEU A 10 -27.81 47.74 -24.85
C LEU A 10 -26.64 47.02 -25.55
N LEU A 11 -26.58 47.02 -26.89
CA LEU A 11 -25.47 46.39 -27.63
C LEU A 11 -24.52 47.46 -28.17
N PRO A 12 -23.19 47.31 -28.03
CA PRO A 12 -22.19 48.26 -28.55
C PRO A 12 -22.02 48.21 -30.08
N LEU A 13 -22.86 47.44 -30.77
CA LEU A 13 -22.82 47.23 -32.23
C LEU A 13 -24.03 47.90 -32.88
N ASN A 14 -23.80 48.60 -33.99
CA ASN A 14 -24.90 49.13 -34.78
C ASN A 14 -25.65 48.01 -35.54
N PRO A 15 -26.87 48.26 -36.04
CA PRO A 15 -27.69 47.22 -36.68
C PRO A 15 -27.03 46.53 -37.88
N GLU A 16 -26.24 47.24 -38.69
CA GLU A 16 -25.51 46.66 -39.81
C GLU A 16 -24.35 45.76 -39.35
N GLN A 17 -23.62 46.16 -38.31
CA GLN A 17 -22.54 45.37 -37.72
C GLN A 17 -23.08 44.11 -37.05
N LEU A 18 -24.21 44.22 -36.35
CA LEU A 18 -24.88 43.09 -35.72
C LEU A 18 -25.37 42.09 -36.78
N ALA A 19 -25.97 42.57 -37.88
CA ALA A 19 -26.42 41.71 -38.97
C ALA A 19 -25.26 40.97 -39.65
N ARG A 20 -24.11 41.62 -39.85
CA ARG A 20 -22.91 40.96 -40.41
C ARG A 20 -22.34 39.91 -39.46
N LEU A 21 -22.31 40.19 -38.16
CA LEU A 21 -21.83 39.25 -37.16
C LEU A 21 -22.75 38.02 -37.06
N GLN A 22 -24.07 38.23 -37.08
CA GLN A 22 -25.06 37.15 -37.04
C GLN A 22 -25.00 36.28 -38.30
N ALA A 23 -24.86 36.88 -39.49
CA ALA A 23 -24.71 36.15 -40.74
C ALA A 23 -23.38 35.38 -40.84
N ALA A 24 -22.32 35.85 -40.17
CA ALA A 24 -21.02 35.19 -40.16
C ALA A 24 -20.88 34.09 -39.08
N THR A 25 -21.83 33.99 -38.16
CA THR A 25 -21.79 33.05 -37.03
C THR A 25 -22.97 32.06 -37.00
N SER A 26 -23.93 32.20 -37.92
CA SER A 26 -25.18 31.44 -37.97
C SER A 26 -25.00 29.93 -38.18
N ASP A 27 -23.88 29.54 -38.79
CA ASP A 27 -23.56 28.21 -39.28
C ASP A 27 -22.37 27.59 -38.51
N PHE A 28 -21.96 28.22 -37.41
CA PHE A 28 -20.85 27.77 -36.58
C PHE A 28 -21.31 26.86 -35.44
N SER A 29 -20.54 25.80 -35.18
CA SER A 29 -20.70 24.96 -33.99
C SER A 29 -20.24 25.67 -32.71
N PRO A 30 -20.64 25.20 -31.51
CA PRO A 30 -20.23 25.79 -30.24
C PRO A 30 -18.71 25.91 -30.06
N THR A 31 -17.94 24.93 -30.53
CA THR A 31 -16.47 24.94 -30.49
C THR A 31 -15.86 25.98 -31.43
N GLN A 32 -16.47 26.20 -32.60
CA GLN A 32 -16.04 27.24 -33.54
C GLN A 32 -16.35 28.64 -33.00
N LEU A 33 -17.49 28.83 -32.34
CA LEU A 33 -17.83 30.09 -31.66
C LEU A 33 -16.86 30.39 -30.51
N ALA A 34 -16.46 29.37 -29.74
CA ALA A 34 -15.44 29.53 -28.70
C ALA A 34 -14.08 29.95 -29.29
N TRP A 35 -13.65 29.34 -30.41
CA TRP A 35 -12.43 29.75 -31.11
C TRP A 35 -12.48 31.20 -31.62
N VAL A 36 -13.60 31.62 -32.22
CA VAL A 36 -13.81 32.99 -32.70
C VAL A 36 -13.76 34.01 -31.56
N SER A 37 -14.28 33.67 -30.37
CA SER A 37 -14.16 34.53 -29.18
C SER A 37 -12.69 34.73 -28.78
N GLY A 38 -11.88 33.68 -28.84
CA GLY A 38 -10.43 33.75 -28.61
C GLY A 38 -9.70 34.59 -29.67
N TYR A 39 -10.11 34.48 -30.93
CA TYR A 39 -9.56 35.28 -32.04
C TYR A 39 -9.83 36.79 -31.86
N PHE A 40 -11.07 37.17 -31.52
CA PHE A 40 -11.39 38.58 -31.26
C PHE A 40 -10.69 39.12 -30.01
N TRP A 41 -10.49 38.28 -28.99
CA TRP A 41 -9.69 38.65 -27.83
C TRP A 41 -8.20 38.85 -28.23
N GLY A 42 -7.66 37.99 -29.09
CA GLY A 42 -6.33 38.17 -29.69
C GLY A 42 -6.20 39.48 -30.49
N MET A 43 -7.22 39.87 -31.24
CA MET A 43 -7.24 41.14 -31.99
C MET A 43 -7.26 42.37 -31.08
N LEU A 44 -7.98 42.32 -29.95
CA LEU A 44 -8.07 43.45 -29.01
C LEU A 44 -6.71 43.76 -28.35
N ASN A 45 -5.84 42.75 -28.23
CA ASN A 45 -4.54 42.84 -27.58
C ASN A 45 -3.35 43.15 -28.52
N GLN A 46 -3.59 43.43 -29.80
CA GLN A 46 -2.52 43.87 -30.69
C GLN A 46 -2.20 45.36 -30.50
N GLN A 47 -1.13 45.67 -29.76
CA GLN A 47 -0.49 46.99 -29.84
C GLN A 47 0.28 47.14 -31.16
N PRO A 48 0.07 48.22 -31.95
CA PRO A 48 0.84 48.45 -33.16
C PRO A 48 2.26 48.90 -32.78
N GLY A 49 3.24 48.00 -32.91
CA GLY A 49 4.66 48.31 -32.70
C GLY A 49 5.55 47.16 -32.25
N ALA A 50 4.99 46.04 -31.79
CA ALA A 50 5.78 44.87 -31.45
C ALA A 50 6.07 44.04 -32.72
N VAL A 51 7.28 44.19 -33.26
CA VAL A 51 7.81 43.28 -34.27
C VAL A 51 7.86 41.90 -33.63
N ALA A 52 6.98 40.99 -34.08
CA ALA A 52 6.99 39.61 -33.61
C ALA A 52 8.30 38.95 -34.08
N ALA A 53 9.26 38.83 -33.16
CA ALA A 53 10.33 37.87 -33.33
C ALA A 53 9.69 36.49 -33.51
N ALA A 54 10.16 35.71 -34.47
CA ALA A 54 9.75 34.31 -34.65
C ALA A 54 9.77 33.62 -33.28
N PRO A 55 8.75 32.81 -32.93
CA PRO A 55 8.74 32.14 -31.64
C PRO A 55 10.02 31.32 -31.56
N ALA A 56 10.89 31.68 -30.61
CA ALA A 56 11.95 30.78 -30.20
C ALA A 56 11.25 29.46 -29.82
N THR A 57 11.69 28.35 -30.43
CA THR A 57 11.35 27.02 -29.97
C THR A 57 11.59 26.99 -28.46
N ALA A 58 10.50 26.98 -27.68
CA ALA A 58 10.59 26.80 -26.25
C ALA A 58 11.32 25.48 -26.03
N VAL A 59 12.45 25.54 -25.34
CA VAL A 59 13.14 24.33 -24.88
C VAL A 59 12.16 23.69 -23.90
N GLU A 60 11.54 22.56 -24.28
CA GLU A 60 10.78 21.75 -23.35
C GLU A 60 11.71 21.41 -22.19
N ILE A 61 11.49 22.01 -21.03
CA ILE A 61 12.18 21.62 -19.80
C ILE A 61 11.66 20.23 -19.49
N PRO A 62 12.49 19.17 -19.58
CA PRO A 62 12.00 17.82 -19.38
C PRO A 62 11.50 17.70 -17.93
N ALA A 63 10.21 17.46 -17.77
CA ALA A 63 9.62 17.21 -16.46
C ALA A 63 10.22 15.93 -15.87
N ILE A 64 10.60 15.99 -14.60
CA ILE A 64 11.06 14.82 -13.85
C ILE A 64 9.83 14.01 -13.48
N THR A 65 9.72 12.79 -14.01
CA THR A 65 8.66 11.87 -13.62
C THR A 65 9.12 11.10 -12.38
N LEU A 66 8.41 11.30 -11.28
CA LEU A 66 8.66 10.62 -10.00
C LEU A 66 7.55 9.62 -9.76
N ILE A 67 7.88 8.33 -9.76
CA ILE A 67 6.95 7.24 -9.50
C ILE A 67 7.10 6.77 -8.07
N SER A 68 6.01 6.77 -7.32
CA SER A 68 5.91 6.11 -6.02
C SER A 68 5.28 4.73 -6.19
N ALA A 69 5.93 3.71 -5.64
CA ALA A 69 5.48 2.31 -5.61
C ALA A 69 5.47 1.83 -4.15
N SER A 70 4.39 2.16 -3.44
CA SER A 70 4.25 2.07 -2.00
C SER A 70 3.16 1.08 -1.59
N GLN A 71 3.46 0.18 -0.64
CA GLN A 71 2.43 -0.64 -0.02
C GLN A 71 1.80 0.03 1.20
N THR A 72 2.62 0.42 2.18
CA THR A 72 2.17 0.96 3.48
C THR A 72 2.54 2.45 3.63
N GLY A 73 2.39 3.21 2.54
CA GLY A 73 2.67 4.65 2.52
C GLY A 73 4.15 5.11 2.62
N ASN A 74 5.10 4.28 3.08
CA ASN A 74 6.50 4.72 3.28
C ASN A 74 7.18 5.22 2.00
N ALA A 75 7.03 4.50 0.88
CA ALA A 75 7.61 4.90 -0.40
C ALA A 75 6.95 6.18 -0.92
N ARG A 76 5.63 6.31 -0.71
CA ARG A 76 4.84 7.52 -1.04
C ARG A 76 5.35 8.75 -0.28
N ARG A 77 5.56 8.64 1.04
CA ARG A 77 6.11 9.72 1.88
C ARG A 77 7.50 10.17 1.42
N VAL A 78 8.38 9.22 1.06
CA VAL A 78 9.72 9.55 0.54
C VAL A 78 9.62 10.26 -0.81
N ALA A 79 8.72 9.83 -1.69
CA ALA A 79 8.49 10.47 -2.97
C ALA A 79 7.85 11.87 -2.84
N GLU A 80 6.91 12.06 -1.92
CA GLU A 80 6.32 13.38 -1.61
C GLU A 80 7.38 14.34 -1.06
N ALA A 81 8.22 13.89 -0.13
CA ALA A 81 9.34 14.68 0.36
C ALA A 81 10.33 15.05 -0.78
N LEU A 82 10.63 14.11 -1.69
CA LEU A 82 11.50 14.39 -2.84
C LEU A 82 10.85 15.38 -3.82
N ARG A 83 9.54 15.27 -4.07
CA ARG A 83 8.79 16.25 -4.87
C ARG A 83 8.97 17.64 -4.28
N ASP A 84 8.80 17.79 -2.96
CA ASP A 84 8.92 19.08 -2.29
C ASP A 84 10.35 19.62 -2.36
N ASP A 85 11.36 18.76 -2.19
CA ASP A 85 12.78 19.11 -2.35
C ASP A 85 13.09 19.58 -3.80
N LEU A 86 12.50 18.92 -4.82
CA LEU A 86 12.65 19.28 -6.23
C LEU A 86 11.93 20.59 -6.59
N LEU A 87 10.73 20.82 -6.05
CA LEU A 87 9.99 22.07 -6.22
C LEU A 87 10.72 23.25 -5.55
N ALA A 88 11.27 23.04 -4.35
CA ALA A 88 12.12 24.02 -3.68
C ALA A 88 13.39 24.34 -4.48
N ALA A 89 13.92 23.35 -5.21
CA ALA A 89 15.00 23.50 -6.17
C ALA A 89 14.58 24.13 -7.51
N LYS A 90 13.31 24.48 -7.70
CA LYS A 90 12.71 25.02 -8.93
C LYS A 90 12.83 24.08 -10.14
N LEU A 91 12.82 22.77 -9.88
CA LEU A 91 12.78 21.75 -10.91
C LEU A 91 11.33 21.34 -11.17
N ASN A 92 10.97 21.16 -12.43
CA ASN A 92 9.63 20.70 -12.81
C ASN A 92 9.52 19.19 -12.52
N VAL A 93 8.56 18.80 -11.67
CA VAL A 93 8.37 17.41 -11.23
C VAL A 93 6.90 17.01 -11.34
N ASN A 94 6.67 15.80 -11.84
CA ASN A 94 5.37 15.14 -11.88
C ASN A 94 5.43 13.89 -11.00
N LEU A 95 4.84 13.96 -9.81
CA LEU A 95 4.70 12.81 -8.90
C LEU A 95 3.45 12.01 -9.29
N VAL A 96 3.63 10.73 -9.59
CA VAL A 96 2.55 9.81 -9.96
C VAL A 96 2.64 8.54 -9.11
N ASN A 97 1.50 8.01 -8.68
CA ASN A 97 1.43 6.67 -8.09
C ASN A 97 1.62 5.61 -9.19
N ALA A 98 2.35 4.53 -8.91
CA ALA A 98 2.62 3.49 -9.90
C ALA A 98 1.33 2.87 -10.49
N GLY A 99 0.25 2.78 -9.70
CA GLY A 99 -1.05 2.27 -10.14
C GLY A 99 -1.77 3.20 -11.10
N ASP A 100 -1.54 4.52 -10.99
CA ASP A 100 -2.10 5.54 -11.88
C ASP A 100 -1.19 5.83 -13.09
N TYR A 101 0.03 5.29 -13.07
CA TYR A 101 1.00 5.50 -14.14
C TYR A 101 0.67 4.64 -15.36
N LYS A 102 0.46 5.29 -16.51
CA LYS A 102 0.23 4.60 -17.79
C LYS A 102 1.53 3.97 -18.30
N PHE A 103 1.90 2.81 -17.76
CA PHE A 103 3.21 2.17 -17.98
C PHE A 103 3.64 2.01 -19.44
N LYS A 104 2.68 1.90 -20.39
CA LYS A 104 2.95 1.83 -21.84
C LYS A 104 3.64 3.11 -22.38
N GLN A 105 3.60 4.23 -21.66
CA GLN A 105 4.23 5.50 -22.05
C GLN A 105 5.68 5.66 -21.57
N ILE A 106 6.25 4.70 -20.82
CA ILE A 106 7.57 4.89 -20.18
C ILE A 106 8.72 5.24 -21.14
N ALA A 107 8.61 4.88 -22.42
CA ALA A 107 9.59 5.25 -23.45
C ALA A 107 9.68 6.76 -23.73
N SER A 108 8.66 7.56 -23.36
CA SER A 108 8.71 9.01 -23.52
C SER A 108 9.45 9.72 -22.38
N GLU A 109 9.70 9.04 -21.26
CA GLU A 109 10.32 9.64 -20.08
C GLU A 109 11.79 9.98 -20.34
N LYS A 110 12.20 11.19 -19.95
CA LYS A 110 13.61 11.65 -20.03
C LYS A 110 14.34 11.54 -18.70
N LEU A 111 13.67 11.92 -17.62
CA LEU A 111 14.17 11.87 -16.25
C LEU A 111 13.16 11.10 -15.41
N LEU A 112 13.54 9.90 -14.96
CA LEU A 112 12.66 8.99 -14.23
C LEU A 112 13.24 8.70 -12.85
N VAL A 113 12.47 8.94 -11.79
CA VAL A 113 12.85 8.53 -10.44
C VAL A 113 11.81 7.56 -9.92
N VAL A 114 12.24 6.42 -9.38
CA VAL A 114 11.34 5.40 -8.82
C VAL A 114 11.66 5.21 -7.34
N VAL A 115 10.65 5.32 -6.49
CA VAL A 115 10.75 5.00 -5.05
C VAL A 115 9.87 3.78 -4.80
N ALA A 116 10.48 2.63 -4.52
CA ALA A 116 9.78 1.34 -4.51
C ALA A 116 9.95 0.58 -3.20
N SER A 117 8.83 0.18 -2.60
CA SER A 117 8.77 -0.79 -1.51
C SER A 117 8.68 -2.22 -2.04
N THR A 118 9.28 -3.16 -1.30
CA THR A 118 9.23 -4.61 -1.60
C THR A 118 8.26 -5.32 -0.67
N GLN A 119 7.53 -6.31 -1.18
CA GLN A 119 6.57 -7.13 -0.43
C GLN A 119 6.96 -8.60 -0.40
N GLY A 120 6.52 -9.30 0.64
CA GLY A 120 6.55 -10.76 0.76
C GLY A 120 7.86 -11.37 0.27
N GLU A 121 7.77 -12.21 -0.76
CA GLU A 121 8.90 -12.91 -1.38
C GLU A 121 9.61 -12.10 -2.48
N GLY A 122 9.77 -10.79 -2.29
CA GLY A 122 10.51 -9.92 -3.21
C GLY A 122 9.67 -9.22 -4.27
N GLU A 123 8.35 -9.25 -4.14
CA GLU A 123 7.41 -8.70 -5.09
C GLU A 123 7.37 -7.16 -5.03
N PRO A 124 7.07 -6.47 -6.14
CA PRO A 124 6.80 -5.03 -6.10
C PRO A 124 5.54 -4.72 -5.29
N ALA A 125 5.41 -3.46 -4.87
CA ALA A 125 4.14 -2.98 -4.33
C ALA A 125 2.99 -3.29 -5.29
N GLU A 126 1.80 -3.60 -4.76
CA GLU A 126 0.66 -4.06 -5.56
C GLU A 126 0.32 -3.07 -6.69
N GLU A 127 0.38 -1.77 -6.40
CA GLU A 127 0.19 -0.68 -7.36
C GLU A 127 1.23 -0.67 -8.50
N ALA A 128 2.40 -1.28 -8.30
CA ALA A 128 3.50 -1.30 -9.26
C ALA A 128 3.62 -2.62 -10.04
N VAL A 129 2.80 -3.64 -9.74
CA VAL A 129 2.85 -4.96 -10.39
C VAL A 129 2.72 -4.87 -11.91
N ALA A 130 1.77 -4.08 -12.41
CA ALA A 130 1.55 -3.95 -13.86
C ALA A 130 2.74 -3.30 -14.59
N LEU A 131 3.31 -2.25 -14.00
CA LEU A 131 4.53 -1.61 -14.51
C LEU A 131 5.72 -2.57 -14.48
N HIS A 132 5.92 -3.30 -13.39
CA HIS A 132 7.00 -4.28 -13.25
C HIS A 132 6.86 -5.40 -14.31
N LYS A 133 5.69 -6.06 -14.39
CA LYS A 133 5.43 -7.08 -15.43
C LYS A 133 5.70 -6.55 -16.84
N PHE A 134 5.26 -5.33 -17.15
CA PHE A 134 5.50 -4.72 -18.46
C PHE A 134 6.99 -4.56 -18.78
N LEU A 135 7.80 -4.06 -17.83
CA LEU A 135 9.24 -3.86 -18.01
C LEU A 135 10.00 -5.19 -18.19
N PHE A 136 9.52 -6.27 -17.58
CA PHE A 136 10.11 -7.61 -17.71
C PHE A 136 9.59 -8.40 -18.91
N SER A 137 8.55 -7.89 -19.59
CA SER A 137 7.98 -8.52 -20.79
C SER A 137 8.84 -8.32 -22.05
N LYS A 138 8.56 -9.11 -23.09
CA LYS A 138 9.15 -8.91 -24.44
C LYS A 138 8.67 -7.62 -25.11
N LYS A 139 7.59 -7.01 -24.61
CA LYS A 139 6.99 -5.77 -25.14
C LYS A 139 7.63 -4.51 -24.57
N ALA A 140 8.56 -4.65 -23.61
CA ALA A 140 9.27 -3.53 -23.00
C ALA A 140 10.09 -2.73 -24.04
N PRO A 141 9.92 -1.39 -24.10
CA PRO A 141 10.67 -0.55 -25.03
C PRO A 141 12.13 -0.37 -24.61
N LYS A 142 13.00 -0.02 -25.56
CA LYS A 142 14.35 0.48 -25.23
C LYS A 142 14.28 1.89 -24.65
N LEU A 143 15.08 2.17 -23.63
CA LEU A 143 15.08 3.41 -22.85
C LEU A 143 16.37 4.23 -23.01
N ASN A 144 17.02 4.14 -24.18
CA ASN A 144 18.31 4.79 -24.48
C ASN A 144 18.32 6.32 -24.29
N GLY A 145 17.15 6.96 -24.22
CA GLY A 145 16.99 8.41 -24.03
C GLY A 145 16.49 8.80 -22.63
N THR A 146 16.45 7.85 -21.70
CA THR A 146 15.96 8.03 -20.33
C THR A 146 17.14 7.96 -19.38
N ALA A 147 17.20 8.87 -18.41
CA ALA A 147 18.08 8.75 -17.26
C ALA A 147 17.25 8.53 -16.00
N PHE A 148 17.73 7.69 -15.09
CA PHE A 148 16.94 7.23 -13.95
C PHE A 148 17.68 7.13 -12.62
N ALA A 149 16.95 7.16 -11.52
CA ALA A 149 17.43 6.78 -10.19
C ALA A 149 16.37 5.97 -9.43
N VAL A 150 16.80 5.07 -8.54
CA VAL A 150 15.89 4.24 -7.75
C VAL A 150 16.24 4.32 -6.26
N PHE A 151 15.21 4.41 -5.43
CA PHE A 151 15.32 4.23 -3.97
C PHE A 151 14.46 3.03 -3.57
N GLY A 152 15.08 1.99 -3.02
CA GLY A 152 14.42 0.79 -2.55
C GLY A 152 14.13 0.86 -1.05
N LEU A 153 12.90 0.51 -0.66
CA LEU A 153 12.55 0.22 0.73
C LEU A 153 12.28 -1.27 0.88
N GLY A 154 12.82 -1.85 1.93
CA GLY A 154 12.62 -3.25 2.28
C GLY A 154 12.91 -3.48 3.76
N ASP A 155 12.91 -4.76 4.14
CA ASP A 155 13.22 -5.18 5.50
C ASP A 155 14.23 -6.35 5.42
N THR A 156 15.37 -6.22 6.11
CA THR A 156 16.45 -7.22 6.07
C THR A 156 16.10 -8.55 6.74
N SER A 157 14.98 -8.61 7.48
CA SER A 157 14.42 -9.87 7.99
C SER A 157 13.87 -10.77 6.89
N TYR A 158 13.55 -10.22 5.71
CA TYR A 158 13.04 -10.98 4.57
C TYR A 158 14.16 -11.41 3.62
N GLU A 159 13.96 -12.54 2.93
CA GLU A 159 14.98 -13.12 2.05
C GLU A 159 15.38 -12.16 0.92
N PHE A 160 14.37 -11.55 0.33
CA PHE A 160 14.42 -10.68 -0.84
C PHE A 160 14.44 -9.19 -0.46
N PHE A 161 15.35 -8.82 0.46
CA PHE A 161 15.54 -7.43 0.89
C PHE A 161 15.69 -6.46 -0.30
N CYS A 162 14.81 -5.44 -0.38
CA CYS A 162 14.77 -4.42 -1.44
C CYS A 162 14.69 -4.96 -2.88
N GLN A 163 14.18 -6.18 -3.09
CA GLN A 163 14.17 -6.83 -4.40
C GLN A 163 13.39 -6.04 -5.45
N SER A 164 12.27 -5.40 -5.11
CA SER A 164 11.55 -4.56 -6.06
C SER A 164 12.39 -3.37 -6.56
N GLY A 165 13.11 -2.70 -5.65
CA GLY A 165 14.03 -1.62 -6.00
C GLY A 165 15.19 -2.12 -6.87
N LYS A 166 15.73 -3.30 -6.57
CA LYS A 166 16.78 -3.95 -7.38
C LYS A 166 16.28 -4.27 -8.78
N ASP A 167 15.08 -4.83 -8.88
CA ASP A 167 14.45 -5.19 -10.15
C ASP A 167 14.26 -3.97 -11.04
N PHE A 168 13.69 -2.88 -10.51
CA PHE A 168 13.52 -1.63 -11.26
C PHE A 168 14.87 -1.09 -11.73
N ASP A 169 15.86 -1.01 -10.84
CA ASP A 169 17.17 -0.45 -11.17
C ASP A 169 17.90 -1.28 -12.25
N SER A 170 17.96 -2.60 -12.06
CA SER A 170 18.59 -3.51 -13.02
C SER A 170 17.86 -3.50 -14.35
N LYS A 171 16.52 -3.55 -14.34
CA LYS A 171 15.74 -3.63 -15.58
C LYS A 171 15.79 -2.35 -16.39
N LEU A 172 15.71 -1.18 -15.75
CA LEU A 172 15.84 0.10 -16.45
C LEU A 172 17.22 0.22 -17.12
N ALA A 173 18.29 -0.19 -16.44
CA ALA A 173 19.64 -0.22 -17.01
C ALA A 173 19.76 -1.21 -18.20
N GLU A 174 19.21 -2.43 -18.07
CA GLU A 174 19.19 -3.42 -19.17
C GLU A 174 18.44 -2.93 -20.42
N LEU A 175 17.39 -2.12 -20.23
CA LEU A 175 16.63 -1.50 -21.31
C LEU A 175 17.36 -0.32 -21.96
N GLY A 176 18.50 0.10 -21.40
CA GLY A 176 19.40 1.12 -21.97
C GLY A 176 19.32 2.49 -21.29
N ALA A 177 18.58 2.63 -20.19
CA ALA A 177 18.50 3.88 -19.45
C ALA A 177 19.81 4.18 -18.70
N GLU A 178 20.15 5.46 -18.58
CA GLU A 178 21.36 5.91 -17.89
C GLU A 178 21.10 6.09 -16.38
N ARG A 179 21.88 5.42 -15.53
CA ARG A 179 21.75 5.59 -14.07
C ARG A 179 22.33 6.95 -13.63
N LEU A 180 21.49 7.79 -13.01
CA LEU A 180 21.84 9.10 -12.46
C LEU A 180 22.61 9.02 -11.13
N LEU A 181 22.19 8.09 -10.29
CA LEU A 181 22.69 7.88 -8.94
C LEU A 181 22.55 6.40 -8.60
N ASP A 182 23.52 5.86 -7.86
CA ASP A 182 23.43 4.49 -7.37
C ASP A 182 22.17 4.30 -6.52
N ARG A 183 21.53 3.15 -6.70
CA ARG A 183 20.38 2.73 -5.91
C ARG A 183 20.77 2.64 -4.43
N VAL A 184 19.88 3.10 -3.55
CA VAL A 184 19.95 2.86 -2.12
C VAL A 184 18.93 1.78 -1.74
N ASP A 185 19.37 0.77 -0.99
CA ASP A 185 18.54 -0.28 -0.42
C ASP A 185 18.36 0.02 1.08
N ALA A 186 17.23 0.62 1.45
CA ALA A 186 16.96 1.07 2.82
C ALA A 186 16.13 0.04 3.62
N ASP A 187 16.54 -0.19 4.87
CA ASP A 187 15.84 -1.03 5.85
C ASP A 187 14.71 -0.24 6.55
N VAL A 188 14.08 -0.83 7.58
CA VAL A 188 12.94 -0.24 8.33
C VAL A 188 13.22 1.19 8.84
N GLU A 189 14.46 1.50 9.21
CA GLU A 189 14.93 2.83 9.62
C GLU A 189 15.44 3.65 8.42
N TYR A 190 14.60 3.79 7.40
CA TYR A 190 15.00 4.39 6.13
C TYR A 190 15.20 5.92 6.16
N GLN A 191 14.77 6.62 7.21
CA GLN A 191 14.59 8.08 7.21
C GLN A 191 15.89 8.83 6.92
N THR A 192 16.99 8.45 7.58
CA THR A 192 18.31 9.06 7.39
C THR A 192 18.83 8.79 5.98
N ALA A 193 18.80 7.53 5.54
CA ALA A 193 19.23 7.13 4.21
C ALA A 193 18.41 7.83 3.11
N ALA A 194 17.11 8.00 3.32
CA ALA A 194 16.24 8.72 2.41
C ALA A 194 16.60 10.21 2.36
N ALA A 195 16.84 10.86 3.50
CA ALA A 195 17.22 12.28 3.53
C ALA A 195 18.54 12.54 2.78
N GLU A 196 19.56 11.71 3.01
CA GLU A 196 20.85 11.81 2.33
C GLU A 196 20.73 11.56 0.82
N TRP A 197 19.97 10.52 0.43
CA TRP A 197 19.76 10.19 -0.97
C TRP A 197 18.99 11.28 -1.72
N ARG A 198 17.92 11.83 -1.11
CA ARG A 198 17.12 12.92 -1.68
C ARG A 198 17.99 14.16 -1.94
N ALA A 199 18.82 14.56 -0.98
CA ALA A 199 19.74 15.68 -1.16
C ALA A 199 20.68 15.46 -2.37
N ARG A 200 21.25 14.26 -2.49
CA ARG A 200 22.16 13.91 -3.59
C ARG A 200 21.48 13.91 -4.96
N ILE A 201 20.30 13.31 -5.08
CA ILE A 201 19.61 13.24 -6.38
C ILE A 201 19.12 14.62 -6.84
N VAL A 202 18.69 15.47 -5.92
CA VAL A 202 18.33 16.87 -6.20
C VAL A 202 19.52 17.61 -6.81
N ASP A 203 20.72 17.45 -6.27
CA ASP A 203 21.92 18.10 -6.81
C ASP A 203 22.33 17.56 -8.19
N VAL A 204 22.21 16.25 -8.42
CA VAL A 204 22.44 15.64 -9.74
C VAL A 204 21.44 16.17 -10.79
N LEU A 205 20.16 16.28 -10.42
CA LEU A 205 19.11 16.77 -11.31
C LEU A 205 19.26 18.27 -11.59
N LYS A 206 19.60 19.08 -10.58
CA LYS A 206 19.95 20.50 -10.75
C LYS A 206 21.08 20.71 -11.74
N ALA A 207 22.08 19.83 -11.74
CA ALA A 207 23.23 19.93 -12.65
C ALA A 207 22.87 19.58 -14.11
N ARG A 208 21.82 18.77 -14.33
CA ARG A 208 21.37 18.33 -15.66
C ARG A 208 20.36 19.26 -16.30
N VAL A 209 19.59 20.03 -15.52
CA VAL A 209 18.70 21.05 -16.08
C VAL A 209 19.51 22.28 -16.48
N PRO A 210 19.44 22.75 -17.74
CA PRO A 210 20.10 23.99 -18.15
C PRO A 210 19.70 25.14 -17.21
N LYS A 211 20.67 25.94 -16.76
CA LYS A 211 20.39 27.17 -16.00
C LYS A 211 19.50 28.10 -16.82
N GLU A 212 18.25 28.27 -16.43
CA GLU A 212 17.41 29.34 -16.97
C GLU A 212 17.66 30.68 -16.26
N THR A 213 17.71 31.72 -17.08
CA THR A 213 17.79 33.14 -16.75
C THR A 213 16.43 33.63 -16.22
N PRO A 214 16.37 34.65 -15.33
CA PRO A 214 15.17 34.93 -14.55
C PRO A 214 14.12 35.67 -15.38
N ALA A 215 13.22 34.94 -16.04
CA ALA A 215 12.00 35.50 -16.63
C ALA A 215 10.94 34.42 -16.88
N GLN A 216 10.54 33.65 -15.86
CA GLN A 216 9.28 32.87 -15.87
C GLN A 216 8.93 32.43 -14.45
N ALA A 217 8.61 33.42 -13.60
CA ALA A 217 8.01 33.22 -12.29
C ALA A 217 6.62 33.85 -12.29
N ALA A 218 5.66 33.20 -12.94
CA ALA A 218 4.23 33.36 -12.71
C ALA A 218 3.47 32.37 -13.60
N VAL A 219 2.96 31.30 -12.99
CA VAL A 219 1.67 30.60 -13.20
C VAL A 219 1.88 29.12 -12.87
N THR A 220 1.87 28.78 -11.58
CA THR A 220 1.56 27.44 -11.06
C THR A 220 1.15 27.57 -9.59
N ALA A 221 -0.05 28.09 -9.36
CA ALA A 221 -0.73 28.04 -8.06
C ALA A 221 -2.23 27.96 -8.29
N ALA A 222 -2.71 26.77 -8.67
CA ALA A 222 -4.10 26.32 -8.53
C ALA A 222 -4.18 24.87 -9.02
N GLY A 223 -3.47 23.96 -8.35
CA GLY A 223 -3.80 22.53 -8.38
C GLY A 223 -4.64 22.26 -7.15
N ALA A 224 -5.87 21.79 -7.35
CA ALA A 224 -6.81 21.48 -6.28
C ALA A 224 -6.13 20.64 -5.20
N VAL A 225 -6.19 21.13 -3.96
CA VAL A 225 -6.00 20.31 -2.78
C VAL A 225 -7.15 19.30 -2.87
N ASN A 226 -6.85 18.04 -3.16
CA ASN A 226 -7.77 16.98 -2.77
C ASN A 226 -7.94 17.14 -1.26
N ASP A 227 -9.18 17.25 -0.78
CA ASP A 227 -9.46 17.25 0.65
C ASP A 227 -8.86 15.98 1.24
N ILE A 228 -7.69 16.12 1.84
CA ILE A 228 -7.12 15.09 2.70
C ILE A 228 -8.03 15.11 3.91
N HIS A 229 -8.78 14.04 4.15
CA HIS A 229 -9.34 13.79 5.47
C HIS A 229 -8.15 13.59 6.43
N THR A 230 -7.48 14.67 6.84
CA THR A 230 -6.37 14.62 7.79
C THR A 230 -6.96 14.23 9.13
N SER A 231 -6.89 12.96 9.48
CA SER A 231 -6.97 12.54 10.88
C SER A 231 -5.83 13.26 11.61
N PRO A 232 -6.08 13.89 12.78
CA PRO A 232 -5.01 14.52 13.56
C PRO A 232 -4.01 13.48 14.12
N PHE A 233 -4.32 12.19 14.00
CA PHE A 233 -3.52 11.08 14.52
C PHE A 233 -2.69 10.44 13.41
N THR A 234 -1.39 10.34 13.64
CA THR A 234 -0.43 9.70 12.72
C THR A 234 0.28 8.55 13.42
N LYS A 235 1.16 7.85 12.69
CA LYS A 235 2.04 6.85 13.27
C LYS A 235 2.87 7.41 14.44
N GLU A 236 3.38 8.64 14.29
CA GLU A 236 4.24 9.32 15.26
C GLU A 236 3.43 9.94 16.42
N ALA A 237 2.17 10.27 16.18
CA ALA A 237 1.24 10.80 17.17
C ALA A 237 -0.08 10.00 17.15
N PRO A 238 -0.07 8.74 17.63
CA PRO A 238 -1.24 7.87 17.59
C PRO A 238 -2.32 8.32 18.58
N LEU A 239 -3.57 7.97 18.30
CA LEU A 239 -4.69 8.08 19.23
C LEU A 239 -4.55 7.05 20.34
N ALA A 240 -4.66 7.46 21.60
CA ALA A 240 -4.94 6.54 22.70
C ALA A 240 -6.44 6.23 22.71
N ALA A 241 -6.80 5.06 22.19
CA ALA A 241 -8.16 4.54 22.09
C ALA A 241 -8.39 3.43 23.14
N SER A 242 -9.63 2.97 23.30
CA SER A 242 -9.96 1.91 24.27
C SER A 242 -10.34 0.62 23.54
N LEU A 243 -9.86 -0.53 24.01
CA LEU A 243 -10.33 -1.84 23.52
C LEU A 243 -11.69 -2.14 24.13
N ALA A 244 -12.74 -2.11 23.31
CA ALA A 244 -14.11 -2.32 23.77
C ALA A 244 -14.48 -3.80 23.84
N VAL A 245 -14.11 -4.59 22.82
CA VAL A 245 -14.44 -6.03 22.74
C VAL A 245 -13.23 -6.83 22.28
N ASN A 246 -12.99 -7.97 22.91
CA ASN A 246 -12.07 -9.01 22.44
C ASN A 246 -12.77 -10.37 22.47
N GLN A 247 -13.32 -10.78 21.33
CA GLN A 247 -14.12 -12.00 21.21
C GLN A 247 -13.41 -13.05 20.34
N LYS A 248 -13.25 -14.27 20.86
CA LYS A 248 -12.89 -15.42 20.01
C LYS A 248 -14.06 -15.80 19.10
N ILE A 249 -13.81 -15.77 17.79
CA ILE A 249 -14.80 -16.06 16.74
C ILE A 249 -14.55 -17.38 16.02
N THR A 250 -13.54 -18.14 16.43
CA THR A 250 -13.41 -19.56 16.12
C THR A 250 -13.99 -20.43 17.24
N GLY A 251 -14.39 -21.64 16.89
CA GLY A 251 -14.90 -22.64 17.81
C GLY A 251 -13.87 -23.07 18.87
N ARG A 252 -14.36 -23.71 19.92
CA ARG A 252 -13.53 -24.08 21.08
C ARG A 252 -12.44 -25.10 20.71
N ALA A 253 -12.70 -25.95 19.73
CA ALA A 253 -11.78 -26.99 19.28
C ALA A 253 -10.95 -26.57 18.07
N SER A 254 -11.13 -25.35 17.54
CA SER A 254 -10.29 -24.84 16.47
C SER A 254 -8.83 -24.77 16.90
N GLU A 255 -7.94 -25.24 16.03
CA GLU A 255 -6.48 -25.05 16.14
C GLU A 255 -6.07 -23.58 15.96
N LYS A 256 -6.95 -22.76 15.37
CA LYS A 256 -6.73 -21.33 15.18
C LYS A 256 -7.42 -20.54 16.28
N ASP A 257 -6.71 -19.56 16.81
CA ASP A 257 -7.29 -18.54 17.67
C ASP A 257 -7.49 -17.28 16.83
N VAL A 258 -8.72 -17.01 16.39
CA VAL A 258 -9.06 -15.78 15.65
C VAL A 258 -10.00 -14.94 16.51
N ARG A 259 -9.65 -13.67 16.67
CA ARG A 259 -10.36 -12.70 17.49
C ARG A 259 -11.03 -11.64 16.63
N HIS A 260 -12.27 -11.32 16.97
CA HIS A 260 -12.90 -10.06 16.65
C HIS A 260 -12.52 -9.06 17.73
N ILE A 261 -11.96 -7.92 17.33
CA ILE A 261 -11.56 -6.87 18.26
C ILE A 261 -12.21 -5.57 17.84
N GLU A 262 -12.86 -4.90 18.79
CA GLU A 262 -13.49 -3.59 18.62
C GLU A 262 -12.72 -2.58 19.45
N ILE A 263 -12.37 -1.45 18.83
CA ILE A 263 -11.64 -0.36 19.47
C ILE A 263 -12.54 0.88 19.41
N ASP A 264 -12.91 1.39 20.58
CA ASP A 264 -13.68 2.62 20.72
C ASP A 264 -12.78 3.83 20.51
N LEU A 265 -13.14 4.63 19.51
CA LEU A 265 -12.46 5.87 19.12
C LEU A 265 -13.00 7.07 19.90
N GLY A 266 -14.09 6.92 20.66
CA GLY A 266 -14.79 7.99 21.37
C GLY A 266 -15.08 9.21 20.48
N ASP A 267 -14.98 10.39 21.07
CA ASP A 267 -15.17 11.67 20.37
C ASP A 267 -13.90 12.16 19.64
N SER A 268 -12.94 11.27 19.34
CA SER A 268 -11.65 11.64 18.74
C SER A 268 -11.77 12.30 17.36
N GLY A 269 -12.89 12.07 16.66
CA GLY A 269 -13.10 12.53 15.29
C GLY A 269 -12.26 11.78 14.26
N LEU A 270 -11.61 10.68 14.64
CA LEU A 270 -10.85 9.83 13.73
C LEU A 270 -11.79 9.21 12.67
N ARG A 271 -11.40 9.33 11.40
CA ARG A 271 -12.18 8.86 10.25
C ARG A 271 -11.40 7.82 9.45
N TYR A 272 -12.09 6.80 9.00
CA TYR A 272 -11.55 5.78 8.11
C TYR A 272 -12.60 5.31 7.11
N GLN A 273 -12.16 4.65 6.04
CA GLN A 273 -13.04 4.06 5.04
C GLN A 273 -12.82 2.55 4.96
N PRO A 274 -13.85 1.77 4.55
CA PRO A 274 -13.68 0.36 4.25
C PRO A 274 -12.50 0.12 3.30
N GLY A 275 -11.60 -0.78 3.69
CA GLY A 275 -10.36 -1.09 2.98
C GLY A 275 -9.12 -0.37 3.52
N ASP A 276 -9.26 0.57 4.45
CA ASP A 276 -8.13 1.09 5.23
C ASP A 276 -7.56 0.04 6.20
N ALA A 277 -6.35 0.30 6.69
CA ALA A 277 -5.72 -0.48 7.74
C ALA A 277 -5.60 0.32 9.04
N LEU A 278 -5.79 -0.37 10.17
CA LEU A 278 -5.55 0.16 11.50
C LEU A 278 -4.13 -0.21 11.94
N GLY A 279 -3.30 0.79 12.18
CA GLY A 279 -1.99 0.61 12.78
C GLY A 279 -2.07 0.60 14.29
N ILE A 280 -1.50 -0.43 14.92
CA ILE A 280 -1.52 -0.64 16.37
C ILE A 280 -0.09 -0.66 16.90
N TRP A 281 0.19 0.25 17.83
CA TRP A 281 1.40 0.20 18.64
C TRP A 281 1.19 -0.73 19.82
N TYR A 282 2.00 -1.78 19.87
CA TYR A 282 1.96 -2.78 20.94
C TYR A 282 3.12 -2.61 21.92
N GLN A 283 3.11 -3.39 23.00
CA GLN A 283 4.22 -3.50 23.95
C GLN A 283 4.69 -4.95 24.00
N ASN A 284 5.99 -5.21 24.17
CA ASN A 284 6.46 -6.57 24.38
C ASN A 284 5.93 -7.15 25.70
N ASP A 285 5.86 -8.48 25.78
CA ASP A 285 5.44 -9.16 27.00
C ASP A 285 6.48 -8.94 28.12
N PRO A 286 6.09 -8.40 29.29
CA PRO A 286 6.99 -8.25 30.42
C PRO A 286 7.67 -9.56 30.83
N ALA A 287 6.99 -10.71 30.66
CA ALA A 287 7.58 -12.02 30.93
C ALA A 287 8.66 -12.38 29.90
N LEU A 288 8.46 -12.04 28.62
CA LEU A 288 9.47 -12.21 27.56
C LEU A 288 10.68 -11.29 27.80
N VAL A 289 10.44 -10.02 28.15
CA VAL A 289 11.50 -9.05 28.48
C VAL A 289 12.32 -9.59 29.65
N LYS A 290 11.65 -10.05 30.71
CA LYS A 290 12.31 -10.65 31.87
C LYS A 290 13.15 -11.88 31.51
N GLU A 291 12.59 -12.82 30.73
CA GLU A 291 13.32 -14.02 30.29
C GLU A 291 14.59 -13.63 29.52
N LEU A 292 14.48 -12.69 28.58
CA LEU A 292 15.63 -12.23 27.79
C LEU A 292 16.71 -11.56 28.66
N VAL A 293 16.31 -10.66 29.56
CA VAL A 293 17.21 -9.97 30.48
C VAL A 293 17.95 -10.96 31.40
N GLU A 294 17.23 -11.92 31.97
CA GLU A 294 17.80 -12.95 32.85
C GLU A 294 18.77 -13.88 32.08
N LEU A 295 18.46 -14.25 30.84
CA LEU A 295 19.33 -15.07 30.00
C LEU A 295 20.66 -14.38 29.64
N LEU A 296 20.69 -13.04 29.66
CA LEU A 296 21.88 -12.23 29.38
C LEU A 296 22.62 -11.77 30.65
N TRP A 297 22.19 -12.23 31.83
CA TRP A 297 22.73 -11.82 33.14
C TRP A 297 22.62 -10.31 33.42
N LEU A 298 21.62 -9.66 32.84
CA LEU A 298 21.27 -8.27 33.10
C LEU A 298 20.23 -8.19 34.22
N LYS A 299 20.05 -7.01 34.82
CA LYS A 299 19.08 -6.75 35.89
C LYS A 299 17.77 -6.16 35.38
N GLY A 300 17.82 -5.46 34.26
CA GLY A 300 16.70 -4.72 33.67
C GLY A 300 16.53 -3.29 34.21
N ASP A 301 17.30 -2.91 35.24
CA ASP A 301 17.33 -1.55 35.80
C ASP A 301 18.53 -0.72 35.31
N GLU A 302 19.38 -1.30 34.45
CA GLU A 302 20.48 -0.59 33.82
C GLU A 302 19.96 0.63 33.04
N PRO A 303 20.57 1.81 33.20
CA PRO A 303 20.15 3.00 32.46
C PRO A 303 20.60 2.91 31.01
N VAL A 304 19.67 3.02 30.08
CA VAL A 304 19.91 3.08 28.63
C VAL A 304 19.31 4.36 28.04
N THR A 305 19.90 4.86 26.94
CA THR A 305 19.40 6.07 26.27
C THR A 305 18.73 5.71 24.95
N VAL A 306 17.44 6.04 24.82
CA VAL A 306 16.65 5.86 23.60
C VAL A 306 16.08 7.22 23.20
N ASP A 307 16.32 7.65 21.97
CA ASP A 307 15.89 8.96 21.45
C ASP A 307 16.26 10.16 22.34
N GLY A 308 17.41 10.08 23.01
CA GLY A 308 17.91 11.12 23.93
C GLY A 308 17.30 11.09 25.34
N ASN A 309 16.41 10.14 25.63
CA ASN A 309 15.82 9.95 26.95
C ASN A 309 16.45 8.74 27.66
N THR A 310 16.87 8.92 28.92
CA THR A 310 17.41 7.83 29.75
C THR A 310 16.30 7.13 30.52
N GLN A 311 16.20 5.81 30.37
CA GLN A 311 15.20 4.96 31.03
C GLN A 311 15.77 3.57 31.39
N PRO A 312 15.12 2.78 32.25
CA PRO A 312 15.53 1.41 32.54
C PRO A 312 15.51 0.51 31.29
N LEU A 313 16.48 -0.41 31.19
CA LEU A 313 16.56 -1.37 30.08
C LEU A 313 15.24 -2.14 29.87
N SER A 314 14.60 -2.58 30.94
CA SER A 314 13.34 -3.32 30.86
C SER A 314 12.21 -2.50 30.20
N GLU A 315 12.12 -1.21 30.50
CA GLU A 315 11.16 -0.29 29.87
C GLU A 315 11.53 -0.04 28.40
N ALA A 316 12.82 0.17 28.11
CA ALA A 316 13.30 0.31 26.74
C ALA A 316 12.94 -0.92 25.87
N LEU A 317 13.22 -2.13 26.36
CA LEU A 317 12.89 -3.39 25.66
C LEU A 317 11.39 -3.60 25.53
N GLN A 318 10.58 -3.14 26.47
CA GLN A 318 9.13 -3.29 26.39
C GLN A 318 8.49 -2.40 25.32
N TRP A 319 9.00 -1.18 25.16
CA TRP A 319 8.31 -0.13 24.39
C TRP A 319 9.00 0.26 23.08
N HIS A 320 10.31 0.04 22.95
CA HIS A 320 11.11 0.62 21.87
C HIS A 320 11.79 -0.38 20.96
N PHE A 321 11.92 -1.65 21.33
CA PHE A 321 12.66 -2.64 20.54
C PHE A 321 11.83 -3.86 20.15
N GLU A 322 12.05 -4.38 18.95
CA GLU A 322 11.40 -5.60 18.44
C GLU A 322 12.07 -6.85 19.04
N LEU A 323 11.29 -7.68 19.76
CA LEU A 323 11.81 -8.88 20.43
C LEU A 323 11.30 -10.21 19.84
N THR A 324 10.25 -10.16 19.03
CA THR A 324 9.53 -11.35 18.54
C THR A 324 9.92 -11.76 17.13
N VAL A 325 10.56 -10.87 16.36
CA VAL A 325 11.07 -11.16 15.01
C VAL A 325 12.59 -11.16 15.00
N ASN A 326 13.19 -12.32 14.75
CA ASN A 326 14.63 -12.45 14.57
C ASN A 326 15.04 -12.19 13.10
N THR A 327 16.26 -11.74 12.86
CA THR A 327 16.77 -11.44 11.51
C THR A 327 18.18 -12.00 11.30
N PRO A 328 18.60 -12.24 10.04
CA PRO A 328 19.96 -12.66 9.74
C PRO A 328 21.03 -11.75 10.35
N ASN A 329 20.80 -10.43 10.30
CA ASN A 329 21.71 -9.42 10.84
C ASN A 329 21.82 -9.52 12.36
N ILE A 330 20.71 -9.74 13.08
CA ILE A 330 20.73 -9.93 14.53
C ILE A 330 21.54 -11.18 14.88
N VAL A 331 21.31 -12.30 14.18
CA VAL A 331 22.03 -13.56 14.41
C VAL A 331 23.53 -13.37 14.16
N GLU A 332 23.92 -12.76 13.05
CA GLU A 332 25.32 -12.53 12.69
C GLU A 332 26.04 -11.59 13.67
N ASN A 333 25.40 -10.46 14.01
CA ASN A 333 25.96 -9.50 14.95
C ASN A 333 26.08 -10.10 16.36
N TYR A 334 25.07 -10.81 16.84
CA TYR A 334 25.12 -11.51 18.12
C TYR A 334 26.22 -12.58 18.12
N ALA A 335 26.32 -13.39 17.06
CA ALA A 335 27.36 -14.42 16.93
C ALA A 335 28.78 -13.82 17.00
N THR A 336 28.99 -12.71 16.29
CA THR A 336 30.29 -12.02 16.23
C THR A 336 30.64 -11.40 17.58
N LEU A 337 29.68 -10.72 18.20
CA LEU A 337 29.85 -9.99 19.45
C LEU A 337 30.14 -10.93 20.63
N THR A 338 29.40 -12.04 20.70
CA THR A 338 29.51 -13.04 21.78
C THR A 338 30.58 -14.10 21.50
N ARG A 339 31.09 -14.17 20.27
CA ARG A 339 31.97 -15.24 19.78
C ARG A 339 31.34 -16.63 19.97
N SER A 340 30.04 -16.74 19.72
CA SER A 340 29.26 -17.95 19.89
C SER A 340 29.78 -19.10 19.01
N GLU A 341 30.28 -20.18 19.63
CA GLU A 341 30.75 -21.37 18.89
C GLU A 341 29.64 -22.04 18.07
N SER A 342 28.38 -21.92 18.50
CA SER A 342 27.23 -22.50 17.81
C SER A 342 26.73 -21.67 16.63
N LEU A 343 26.86 -20.34 16.69
CA LEU A 343 26.33 -19.43 15.67
C LEU A 343 27.38 -18.94 14.67
N LEU A 344 28.66 -18.84 15.07
CA LEU A 344 29.75 -18.46 14.18
C LEU A 344 29.85 -19.32 12.90
N PRO A 345 29.56 -20.64 12.90
CA PRO A 345 29.54 -21.43 11.67
C PRO A 345 28.46 -21.04 10.66
N LEU A 346 27.45 -20.26 11.07
CA LEU A 346 26.41 -19.73 10.19
C LEU A 346 26.83 -18.41 9.53
N VAL A 347 27.77 -17.67 10.14
CA VAL A 347 28.24 -16.37 9.66
C VAL A 347 28.86 -16.51 8.26
N GLY A 348 28.45 -15.65 7.33
CA GLY A 348 28.85 -15.70 5.92
C GLY A 348 28.02 -16.65 5.05
N ASP A 349 27.10 -17.45 5.62
CA ASP A 349 26.14 -18.28 4.88
C ASP A 349 24.72 -17.69 4.99
N LYS A 350 24.36 -16.86 4.02
CA LYS A 350 23.10 -16.09 4.01
C LYS A 350 21.87 -16.99 4.17
N ALA A 351 21.83 -18.12 3.46
CA ALA A 351 20.67 -19.03 3.50
C ALA A 351 20.51 -19.69 4.87
N LYS A 352 21.62 -20.08 5.51
CA LYS A 352 21.57 -20.64 6.88
C LYS A 352 21.16 -19.61 7.92
N LEU A 353 21.67 -18.38 7.83
CA LEU A 353 21.27 -17.29 8.74
C LEU A 353 19.78 -16.98 8.60
N GLN A 354 19.27 -16.92 7.38
CA GLN A 354 17.83 -16.72 7.10
C GLN A 354 16.98 -17.85 7.68
N HIS A 355 17.36 -19.11 7.42
CA HIS A 355 16.63 -20.24 7.95
C HIS A 355 16.63 -20.27 9.49
N TYR A 356 17.79 -20.00 10.11
CA TYR A 356 17.91 -19.94 11.56
C TYR A 356 17.05 -18.82 12.15
N ALA A 357 17.14 -17.60 11.60
CA ALA A 357 16.35 -16.45 12.05
C ALA A 357 14.83 -16.70 11.92
N ALA A 358 14.39 -17.30 10.81
CA ALA A 358 12.98 -17.58 10.57
C ALA A 358 12.38 -18.65 11.51
N THR A 359 13.23 -19.52 12.06
CA THR A 359 12.80 -20.66 12.91
C THR A 359 13.14 -20.48 14.39
N THR A 360 13.99 -19.51 14.73
CA THR A 360 14.49 -19.29 16.08
C THR A 360 14.31 -17.83 16.50
N PRO A 361 13.31 -17.52 17.35
CA PRO A 361 13.13 -16.20 17.93
C PRO A 361 14.36 -15.73 18.73
N ILE A 362 14.48 -14.43 18.95
CA ILE A 362 15.65 -13.81 19.59
C ILE A 362 15.91 -14.42 20.98
N VAL A 363 14.86 -14.52 21.81
CA VAL A 363 14.98 -15.11 23.17
C VAL A 363 15.47 -16.56 23.14
N ASP A 364 15.05 -17.36 22.15
CA ASP A 364 15.49 -18.74 22.02
C ASP A 364 16.88 -18.84 21.44
N MET A 365 17.28 -17.93 20.54
CA MET A 365 18.66 -17.83 20.08
C MET A 365 19.62 -17.58 21.26
N VAL A 366 19.27 -16.64 22.15
CA VAL A 366 20.05 -16.38 23.36
C VAL A 366 20.03 -17.60 24.30
N ARG A 367 18.89 -18.28 24.45
CA ARG A 367 18.78 -19.51 25.25
C ARG A 367 19.67 -20.64 24.74
N PHE A 368 19.74 -20.82 23.42
CA PHE A 368 20.57 -21.84 22.77
C PHE A 368 22.05 -21.47 22.75
N SER A 369 22.35 -20.18 22.77
CA SER A 369 23.72 -19.66 22.76
C SER A 369 23.92 -18.56 23.81
N PRO A 370 23.92 -18.93 25.09
CA PRO A 370 23.93 -17.97 26.17
C PRO A 370 25.30 -17.30 26.29
N ALA A 371 25.31 -15.97 26.38
CA ALA A 371 26.51 -15.16 26.54
C ALA A 371 26.23 -13.94 27.41
N GLN A 372 27.27 -13.41 28.06
CA GLN A 372 27.17 -12.12 28.75
C GLN A 372 27.21 -10.99 27.74
N LEU A 373 26.28 -10.06 27.89
CA LEU A 373 26.15 -8.87 27.05
C LEU A 373 25.80 -7.69 27.94
N ASP A 374 26.38 -6.51 27.68
CA ASP A 374 25.95 -5.29 28.36
C ASP A 374 24.66 -4.72 27.74
N ALA A 375 24.01 -3.80 28.46
CA ALA A 375 22.70 -3.26 28.09
C ALA A 375 22.74 -2.46 26.77
N ASP A 376 23.79 -1.66 26.54
CA ASP A 376 23.95 -0.84 25.33
C ASP A 376 24.21 -1.73 24.10
N ALA A 377 24.99 -2.79 24.28
CA ALA A 377 25.24 -3.79 23.26
C ALA A 377 23.97 -4.58 22.90
N LEU A 378 23.12 -4.90 23.89
CA LEU A 378 21.82 -5.54 23.61
C LEU A 378 20.93 -4.64 22.76
N ILE A 379 20.69 -3.39 23.18
CA ILE A 379 19.80 -2.50 22.43
C ILE A 379 20.37 -2.14 21.06
N GLY A 380 21.69 -2.09 20.91
CA GLY A 380 22.37 -1.86 19.62
C GLY A 380 22.26 -3.03 18.63
N LEU A 381 21.90 -4.24 19.11
CA LEU A 381 21.59 -5.37 18.23
C LEU A 381 20.15 -5.34 17.73
N LEU A 382 19.23 -4.80 18.55
CA LEU A 382 17.79 -4.90 18.32
C LEU A 382 17.32 -3.82 17.36
N ARG A 383 16.28 -4.14 16.59
CA ARG A 383 15.59 -3.17 15.73
C ARG A 383 14.58 -2.38 16.56
N PRO A 384 14.23 -1.15 16.15
CA PRO A 384 13.12 -0.44 16.75
C PRO A 384 11.81 -1.22 16.61
N LEU A 385 10.95 -1.09 17.62
CA LEU A 385 9.60 -1.63 17.59
C LEU A 385 8.80 -0.91 16.49
N THR A 386 8.01 -1.68 15.73
CA THR A 386 7.13 -1.12 14.69
C THR A 386 5.68 -1.45 14.98
N PRO A 387 4.73 -0.58 14.61
CA PRO A 387 3.31 -0.88 14.78
C PRO A 387 2.88 -1.99 13.81
N ARG A 388 1.88 -2.77 14.21
CA ARG A 388 1.28 -3.78 13.33
C ARG A 388 0.04 -3.21 12.64
N LEU A 389 -0.02 -3.37 11.31
CA LEU A 389 -1.19 -3.01 10.52
C LEU A 389 -2.17 -4.19 10.46
N TYR A 390 -3.47 -3.89 10.59
CA TYR A 390 -4.57 -4.83 10.43
C TYR A 390 -5.61 -4.25 9.46
N SER A 391 -6.05 -4.99 8.46
CA SER A 391 -7.15 -4.57 7.59
C SER A 391 -8.41 -4.36 8.43
N ILE A 392 -9.05 -3.20 8.27
CA ILE A 392 -10.24 -2.84 9.05
C ILE A 392 -11.42 -3.72 8.64
N ALA A 393 -12.12 -4.26 9.64
CA ALA A 393 -13.22 -5.20 9.50
C ALA A 393 -14.61 -4.58 9.73
N SER A 394 -14.71 -3.26 9.78
CA SER A 394 -15.97 -2.52 9.89
C SER A 394 -16.08 -1.34 8.91
N SER A 395 -17.30 -0.87 8.68
CA SER A 395 -17.58 0.44 8.08
C SER A 395 -18.03 1.42 9.17
N GLN A 396 -17.48 2.64 9.17
CA GLN A 396 -17.96 3.70 10.07
C GLN A 396 -19.43 4.09 9.84
N ALA A 397 -20.01 3.76 8.68
CA ALA A 397 -21.43 3.96 8.44
C ALA A 397 -22.31 3.02 9.28
N GLU A 398 -21.76 1.89 9.74
CA GLU A 398 -22.44 0.90 10.59
C GLU A 398 -22.08 1.08 12.06
N VAL A 399 -20.80 1.32 12.37
CA VAL A 399 -20.25 1.25 13.74
C VAL A 399 -19.86 2.61 14.33
N GLU A 400 -20.09 3.69 13.59
CA GLU A 400 -19.88 5.08 14.02
C GLU A 400 -18.48 5.37 14.60
N SER A 401 -18.35 5.35 15.93
CA SER A 401 -17.13 5.68 16.68
C SER A 401 -16.27 4.46 17.01
N GLU A 402 -16.54 3.29 16.44
CA GLU A 402 -15.71 2.10 16.63
C GLU A 402 -14.87 1.80 15.39
N VAL A 403 -13.77 1.06 15.58
CA VAL A 403 -13.02 0.42 14.49
C VAL A 403 -12.78 -1.04 14.84
N HIS A 404 -13.13 -1.93 13.92
CA HIS A 404 -13.08 -3.37 14.17
C HIS A 404 -11.93 -3.96 13.37
N ILE A 405 -11.28 -4.99 13.91
CA ILE A 405 -10.24 -5.76 13.23
C ILE A 405 -10.45 -7.26 13.46
N THR A 406 -9.92 -8.08 12.55
CA THR A 406 -9.93 -9.55 12.70
C THR A 406 -8.50 -10.05 12.87
N VAL A 407 -8.17 -10.54 14.07
CA VAL A 407 -6.79 -10.87 14.45
C VAL A 407 -6.63 -12.38 14.57
N GLY A 408 -5.79 -12.96 13.71
CA GLY A 408 -5.27 -14.32 13.93
C GLY A 408 -4.14 -14.27 14.96
N VAL A 409 -4.33 -14.88 16.12
CA VAL A 409 -3.33 -14.88 17.19
C VAL A 409 -2.19 -15.83 16.83
N VAL A 410 -0.99 -15.29 16.71
CA VAL A 410 0.20 -16.07 16.39
C VAL A 410 0.67 -16.77 17.65
N ARG A 411 0.67 -18.10 17.65
CA ARG A 411 1.15 -18.95 18.74
C ARG A 411 1.93 -20.14 18.18
N TYR A 412 3.03 -20.49 18.82
CA TYR A 412 3.86 -21.64 18.47
C TYR A 412 4.65 -22.12 19.70
N ASP A 413 5.31 -23.27 19.58
CA ASP A 413 6.10 -23.87 20.66
C ASP A 413 7.55 -24.09 20.20
N ILE A 414 8.51 -23.81 21.07
CA ILE A 414 9.91 -24.15 20.88
C ILE A 414 10.41 -24.89 22.11
N GLU A 415 10.67 -26.19 21.94
CA GLU A 415 11.11 -27.11 23.00
C GLU A 415 10.24 -27.07 24.27
N GLY A 416 8.92 -27.03 24.11
CA GLY A 416 7.96 -27.01 25.21
C GLY A 416 7.76 -25.62 25.84
N ARG A 417 8.33 -24.56 25.25
CA ARG A 417 8.08 -23.17 25.63
C ARG A 417 7.12 -22.53 24.64
N ALA A 418 5.99 -22.05 25.15
CA ALA A 418 5.04 -21.29 24.38
C ALA A 418 5.63 -19.94 23.93
N ARG A 419 5.48 -19.62 22.65
CA ARG A 419 5.85 -18.36 22.03
C ARG A 419 4.64 -17.79 21.30
N ALA A 420 4.62 -16.46 21.18
CA ALA A 420 3.51 -15.76 20.53
C ALA A 420 4.01 -14.51 19.78
N GLY A 421 3.24 -14.05 18.80
CA GLY A 421 3.56 -12.83 18.06
C GLY A 421 3.22 -11.59 18.88
N GLY A 422 4.12 -10.61 18.90
CA GLY A 422 4.08 -9.45 19.80
C GLY A 422 2.74 -8.69 19.81
N ALA A 423 2.31 -8.17 18.66
CA ALA A 423 1.06 -7.41 18.55
C ALA A 423 -0.19 -8.28 18.74
N SER A 424 -0.19 -9.50 18.18
CA SER A 424 -1.37 -10.37 18.23
C SER A 424 -1.67 -10.89 19.64
N SER A 425 -0.64 -11.23 20.43
CA SER A 425 -0.81 -11.65 21.84
C SER A 425 -1.00 -10.46 22.78
N PHE A 426 -0.43 -9.29 22.45
CA PHE A 426 -0.75 -8.05 23.15
C PHE A 426 -2.26 -7.81 23.17
N LEU A 427 -2.87 -7.80 21.99
CA LEU A 427 -4.31 -7.59 21.84
C LEU A 427 -5.15 -8.74 22.39
N ALA A 428 -4.74 -9.99 22.18
CA ALA A 428 -5.55 -11.15 22.55
C ALA A 428 -5.53 -11.45 24.06
N ASP A 429 -4.38 -11.25 24.72
CA ASP A 429 -4.12 -11.79 26.06
C ASP A 429 -3.81 -10.72 27.12
N ARG A 430 -3.35 -9.52 26.73
CA ARG A 430 -2.74 -8.56 27.67
C ARG A 430 -3.48 -7.23 27.78
N VAL A 431 -4.20 -6.81 26.76
CA VAL A 431 -5.11 -5.67 26.85
C VAL A 431 -6.46 -6.19 27.34
N GLU A 432 -6.84 -5.77 28.55
CA GLU A 432 -8.18 -6.02 29.08
C GLU A 432 -9.22 -5.15 28.34
N GLU A 433 -10.49 -5.53 28.40
CA GLU A 433 -11.58 -4.63 27.97
C GLU A 433 -11.50 -3.31 28.75
N ASP A 434 -11.83 -2.22 28.07
CA ASP A 434 -11.61 -0.82 28.45
C ASP A 434 -10.12 -0.38 28.51
N GLY A 435 -9.18 -1.29 28.24
CA GLY A 435 -7.74 -1.01 28.24
C GLY A 435 -7.28 -0.10 27.09
N GLU A 436 -6.23 0.69 27.34
CA GLU A 436 -5.70 1.62 26.34
C GLU A 436 -4.93 0.91 25.21
N VAL A 437 -5.23 1.29 23.96
CA VAL A 437 -4.50 0.87 22.76
C VAL A 437 -4.16 2.10 21.92
N ARG A 438 -2.90 2.21 21.50
CA ARG A 438 -2.41 3.32 20.66
C ARG A 438 -2.60 2.99 19.18
N VAL A 439 -3.45 3.75 18.49
CA VAL A 439 -3.90 3.46 17.12
C VAL A 439 -3.75 4.64 16.15
N PHE A 440 -3.61 4.33 14.86
CA PHE A 440 -3.70 5.31 13.78
C PHE A 440 -4.25 4.65 12.50
N ILE A 441 -4.72 5.45 11.55
CA ILE A 441 -5.20 4.95 10.25
C ILE A 441 -4.08 5.04 9.22
N GLU A 442 -3.81 3.93 8.55
CA GLU A 442 -3.03 3.89 7.32
C GLU A 442 -4.00 3.79 6.14
N HIS A 443 -4.12 4.87 5.38
CA HIS A 443 -5.07 4.94 4.27
C HIS A 443 -4.62 4.10 3.08
N ASN A 444 -5.57 3.37 2.47
CA ASN A 444 -5.34 2.56 1.29
C ASN A 444 -6.29 2.93 0.13
N ASP A 445 -5.97 4.01 -0.59
CA ASP A 445 -6.76 4.49 -1.74
C ASP A 445 -6.88 3.47 -2.88
N ASN A 446 -6.03 2.44 -2.89
CA ASN A 446 -5.98 1.40 -3.90
C ASN A 446 -6.84 0.19 -3.55
N PHE A 447 -7.47 0.14 -2.37
CA PHE A 447 -8.36 -0.94 -1.96
C PHE A 447 -9.69 -0.36 -1.45
N ARG A 448 -10.60 -0.12 -2.39
CA ARG A 448 -11.88 0.57 -2.17
C ARG A 448 -13.01 -0.05 -2.97
N LEU A 449 -14.22 0.02 -2.43
CA LEU A 449 -15.44 -0.26 -3.18
C LEU A 449 -15.54 0.64 -4.44
N PRO A 450 -16.20 0.17 -5.51
CA PRO A 450 -16.39 0.97 -6.72
C PRO A 450 -17.26 2.20 -6.42
N ALA A 451 -16.94 3.34 -7.06
CA ALA A 451 -17.72 4.56 -6.89
C ALA A 451 -19.17 4.44 -7.40
N ASN A 452 -19.41 3.58 -8.40
CA ASN A 452 -20.77 3.25 -8.82
C ASN A 452 -21.33 2.11 -7.93
N PRO A 453 -22.40 2.34 -7.16
CA PRO A 453 -22.97 1.34 -6.26
C PRO A 453 -23.64 0.17 -6.98
N GLU A 454 -23.94 0.28 -8.28
CA GLU A 454 -24.48 -0.82 -9.09
C GLU A 454 -23.41 -1.81 -9.53
N THR A 455 -22.13 -1.43 -9.48
CA THR A 455 -21.04 -2.26 -9.97
C THR A 455 -20.92 -3.56 -9.14
N PRO A 456 -20.91 -4.75 -9.77
CA PRO A 456 -20.74 -6.01 -9.05
C PRO A 456 -19.36 -6.12 -8.40
N VAL A 457 -19.26 -6.82 -7.28
CA VAL A 457 -17.98 -7.10 -6.61
C VAL A 457 -17.83 -8.59 -6.30
N ILE A 458 -16.60 -9.07 -6.49
CA ILE A 458 -16.14 -10.41 -6.18
C ILE A 458 -15.07 -10.27 -5.08
N MET A 459 -15.30 -10.89 -3.94
CA MET A 459 -14.46 -10.79 -2.75
C MET A 459 -13.87 -12.18 -2.45
N ILE A 460 -12.54 -12.29 -2.38
CA ILE A 460 -11.83 -13.56 -2.19
C ILE A 460 -10.93 -13.42 -0.96
N GLY A 461 -11.37 -13.99 0.18
CA GLY A 461 -10.73 -13.73 1.48
C GLY A 461 -10.77 -14.91 2.42
N PRO A 462 -9.92 -15.94 2.27
CA PRO A 462 -9.83 -17.03 3.22
C PRO A 462 -9.21 -16.58 4.56
N GLY A 463 -9.62 -17.23 5.66
CA GLY A 463 -9.13 -16.93 7.01
C GLY A 463 -9.37 -15.47 7.41
N THR A 464 -8.34 -14.82 7.96
CA THR A 464 -8.41 -13.40 8.37
C THR A 464 -8.51 -12.44 7.18
N GLY A 465 -8.29 -12.91 5.94
CA GLY A 465 -8.53 -12.14 4.72
C GLY A 465 -10.00 -11.74 4.52
N ILE A 466 -10.91 -12.26 5.33
CA ILE A 466 -12.32 -11.87 5.33
C ILE A 466 -12.57 -10.47 5.92
N ALA A 467 -11.61 -9.93 6.70
CA ALA A 467 -11.74 -8.67 7.42
C ALA A 467 -12.28 -7.51 6.57
N PRO A 468 -11.58 -7.06 5.51
CA PRO A 468 -12.07 -5.92 4.72
C PRO A 468 -13.38 -6.21 4.00
N PHE A 469 -13.71 -7.48 3.73
CA PHE A 469 -14.97 -7.85 3.09
C PHE A 469 -16.17 -7.75 4.02
N ARG A 470 -15.96 -7.94 5.33
CA ARG A 470 -16.97 -7.59 6.33
C ARG A 470 -17.26 -6.08 6.29
N ALA A 471 -16.22 -5.24 6.25
CA ALA A 471 -16.36 -3.79 6.12
C ALA A 471 -17.09 -3.38 4.82
N PHE A 472 -16.77 -4.04 3.69
CA PHE A 472 -17.42 -3.78 2.41
C PHE A 472 -18.91 -4.12 2.44
N MET A 473 -19.29 -5.24 3.06
CA MET A 473 -20.71 -5.61 3.18
C MET A 473 -21.48 -4.68 4.11
N GLN A 474 -20.88 -4.25 5.22
CA GLN A 474 -21.47 -3.23 6.08
C GLN A 474 -21.72 -1.94 5.32
N GLN A 475 -20.73 -1.45 4.56
CA GLN A 475 -20.88 -0.26 3.74
C GLN A 475 -21.97 -0.42 2.68
N ARG A 476 -21.98 -1.54 1.94
CA ARG A 476 -22.99 -1.78 0.91
C ARG A 476 -24.40 -1.92 1.48
N ALA A 477 -24.54 -2.48 2.67
CA ALA A 477 -25.82 -2.54 3.36
C ALA A 477 -26.28 -1.12 3.78
N ALA A 478 -25.38 -0.32 4.37
CA ALA A 478 -25.67 1.05 4.79
C ALA A 478 -26.03 1.98 3.61
N ASP A 479 -25.37 1.81 2.47
CA ASP A 479 -25.62 2.57 1.24
C ASP A 479 -26.82 2.05 0.44
N GLU A 480 -27.46 0.95 0.88
CA GLU A 480 -28.48 0.21 0.13
C GLU A 480 -28.05 -0.10 -1.33
N ALA A 481 -26.76 -0.41 -1.51
CA ALA A 481 -26.15 -0.55 -2.83
C ALA A 481 -26.75 -1.74 -3.60
N PRO A 482 -27.31 -1.53 -4.81
CA PRO A 482 -28.02 -2.58 -5.55
C PRO A 482 -27.09 -3.53 -6.32
N GLY A 483 -25.78 -3.22 -6.39
CA GLY A 483 -24.79 -4.01 -7.09
C GLY A 483 -24.62 -5.39 -6.45
N LYS A 484 -24.41 -6.41 -7.29
CA LYS A 484 -24.27 -7.80 -6.83
C LYS A 484 -22.98 -8.00 -6.03
N ASN A 485 -23.03 -8.86 -5.01
CA ASN A 485 -21.91 -9.16 -4.13
C ASN A 485 -21.66 -10.68 -4.10
N TRP A 486 -20.41 -11.10 -4.33
CA TRP A 486 -20.02 -12.50 -4.27
C TRP A 486 -18.81 -12.69 -3.36
N LEU A 487 -18.95 -13.52 -2.33
CA LEU A 487 -17.86 -13.88 -1.43
C LEU A 487 -17.34 -15.32 -1.70
N PHE A 488 -16.03 -15.45 -1.84
CA PHE A 488 -15.29 -16.71 -1.73
C PHE A 488 -14.55 -16.72 -0.39
N PHE A 489 -14.92 -17.63 0.50
CA PHE A 489 -14.30 -17.79 1.81
C PHE A 489 -13.76 -19.21 1.99
N GLY A 490 -12.69 -19.35 2.76
CA GLY A 490 -12.19 -20.67 3.13
C GLY A 490 -11.44 -20.71 4.45
N ASN A 491 -11.53 -21.83 5.15
CA ASN A 491 -10.82 -22.13 6.40
C ASN A 491 -10.72 -23.66 6.61
N PRO A 492 -10.13 -24.18 7.70
CA PRO A 492 -10.04 -25.62 7.93
C PRO A 492 -11.40 -26.33 8.00
N HIS A 493 -12.27 -25.93 8.94
CA HIS A 493 -13.52 -26.64 9.24
C HIS A 493 -14.75 -25.73 9.22
N PHE A 494 -15.87 -26.22 8.69
CA PHE A 494 -17.14 -25.50 8.68
C PHE A 494 -17.63 -25.16 10.10
N THR A 495 -17.55 -26.10 11.04
CA THR A 495 -18.14 -25.94 12.38
C THR A 495 -17.27 -25.15 13.35
N GLU A 496 -15.95 -25.11 13.12
CA GLU A 496 -15.00 -24.49 14.04
C GLU A 496 -14.43 -23.18 13.50
N ASP A 497 -14.42 -22.98 12.19
CA ASP A 497 -13.61 -21.93 11.55
C ASP A 497 -14.41 -21.00 10.63
N PHE A 498 -15.74 -21.06 10.62
CA PHE A 498 -16.56 -20.15 9.82
C PHE A 498 -16.72 -18.78 10.50
N LEU A 499 -15.74 -17.91 10.25
CA LEU A 499 -15.68 -16.56 10.80
C LEU A 499 -16.94 -15.74 10.40
N TYR A 500 -17.57 -15.11 11.38
CA TYR A 500 -18.77 -14.27 11.20
C TYR A 500 -19.96 -14.98 10.51
N GLN A 501 -20.10 -16.30 10.69
CA GLN A 501 -21.12 -17.13 10.04
C GLN A 501 -22.53 -16.52 10.05
N VAL A 502 -23.00 -16.05 11.21
CA VAL A 502 -24.35 -15.51 11.38
C VAL A 502 -24.55 -14.24 10.55
N GLU A 503 -23.53 -13.38 10.47
CA GLU A 503 -23.58 -12.15 9.68
C GLU A 503 -23.69 -12.45 8.18
N TRP A 504 -22.90 -13.42 7.67
CA TRP A 504 -22.98 -13.83 6.27
C TRP A 504 -24.33 -14.44 5.91
N GLN A 505 -24.88 -15.29 6.78
CA GLN A 505 -26.22 -15.85 6.59
C GLN A 505 -27.30 -14.77 6.54
N ARG A 506 -27.17 -13.74 7.39
CA ARG A 506 -28.05 -12.57 7.38
C ARG A 506 -27.95 -11.81 6.05
N TYR A 507 -26.75 -11.48 5.58
CA TYR A 507 -26.57 -10.79 4.31
C TYR A 507 -27.13 -11.56 3.11
N VAL A 508 -27.00 -12.89 3.08
CA VAL A 508 -27.62 -13.73 2.04
C VAL A 508 -29.15 -13.66 2.13
N LYS A 509 -29.71 -13.75 3.33
CA LYS A 509 -31.17 -13.70 3.55
C LYS A 509 -31.77 -12.33 3.16
N GLU A 510 -31.05 -11.25 3.46
CA GLU A 510 -31.44 -9.87 3.15
C GLU A 510 -31.19 -9.51 1.67
N GLY A 511 -30.49 -10.37 0.93
CA GLY A 511 -30.18 -10.15 -0.48
C GLY A 511 -28.98 -9.23 -0.74
N VAL A 512 -28.34 -8.70 0.31
CA VAL A 512 -27.11 -7.91 0.21
C VAL A 512 -25.99 -8.77 -0.36
N LEU A 513 -25.78 -9.99 0.18
CA LEU A 513 -24.83 -10.95 -0.40
C LEU A 513 -25.53 -11.83 -1.43
N THR A 514 -25.29 -11.57 -2.71
CA THR A 514 -25.92 -12.30 -3.81
C THR A 514 -25.45 -13.76 -3.85
N ARG A 515 -24.17 -14.00 -3.54
CA ARG A 515 -23.58 -15.34 -3.63
C ARG A 515 -22.45 -15.55 -2.64
N ILE A 516 -22.33 -16.77 -2.13
CA ILE A 516 -21.23 -17.19 -1.26
C ILE A 516 -20.78 -18.60 -1.64
N ASP A 517 -19.47 -18.78 -1.81
CA ASP A 517 -18.84 -20.07 -2.06
C ASP A 517 -17.79 -20.35 -0.97
N LEU A 518 -17.87 -21.52 -0.35
CA LEU A 518 -17.15 -21.88 0.87
C LEU A 518 -16.19 -23.04 0.62
N ALA A 519 -14.94 -22.90 1.06
CA ALA A 519 -13.88 -23.90 0.91
C ALA A 519 -13.37 -24.39 2.28
N TRP A 520 -13.52 -25.69 2.55
CA TRP A 520 -13.11 -26.31 3.81
C TRP A 520 -11.94 -27.25 3.57
N SER A 521 -10.76 -26.89 4.06
CA SER A 521 -9.53 -27.63 3.74
C SER A 521 -9.36 -28.93 4.52
N ARG A 522 -10.19 -29.20 5.54
CA ARG A 522 -10.03 -30.33 6.46
C ARG A 522 -11.31 -31.11 6.79
N ASP A 523 -12.45 -30.79 6.17
CA ASP A 523 -13.72 -31.50 6.41
C ASP A 523 -13.85 -32.81 5.60
N GLN A 524 -12.93 -33.03 4.65
CA GLN A 524 -12.87 -34.23 3.82
C GLN A 524 -11.40 -34.62 3.54
N GLN A 525 -11.20 -35.79 2.92
CA GLN A 525 -9.87 -36.33 2.64
C GLN A 525 -9.05 -35.43 1.69
N GLU A 526 -9.70 -34.90 0.65
CA GLU A 526 -9.07 -33.98 -0.29
C GLU A 526 -9.16 -32.54 0.21
N LYS A 527 -8.05 -31.81 0.17
CA LYS A 527 -8.05 -30.41 0.61
C LYS A 527 -8.73 -29.54 -0.44
N VAL A 528 -9.75 -28.78 -0.03
CA VAL A 528 -10.44 -27.82 -0.89
C VAL A 528 -10.13 -26.41 -0.42
N TYR A 529 -9.61 -25.59 -1.33
CA TYR A 529 -9.26 -24.19 -1.11
C TYR A 529 -10.08 -23.25 -2.00
N VAL A 530 -9.93 -21.94 -1.80
CA VAL A 530 -10.71 -20.93 -2.54
C VAL A 530 -10.43 -20.97 -4.04
N GLN A 531 -9.18 -21.24 -4.46
CA GLN A 531 -8.82 -21.40 -5.87
C GLN A 531 -9.56 -22.55 -6.56
N ASP A 532 -9.90 -23.61 -5.83
CA ASP A 532 -10.67 -24.73 -6.36
C ASP A 532 -12.12 -24.30 -6.59
N LYS A 533 -12.68 -23.48 -5.68
CA LYS A 533 -14.01 -22.89 -5.84
C LYS A 533 -14.08 -21.86 -6.96
N LEU A 534 -13.02 -21.09 -7.19
CA LEU A 534 -12.94 -20.19 -8.34
C LEU A 534 -13.02 -20.97 -9.66
N ARG A 535 -12.25 -22.06 -9.79
CA ARG A 535 -12.30 -22.95 -10.97
C ARG A 535 -13.65 -23.62 -11.14
N GLU A 536 -14.22 -24.15 -10.06
CA GLU A 536 -15.54 -24.79 -10.07
C GLU A 536 -16.62 -23.83 -10.59
N GLN A 537 -16.51 -22.54 -10.28
CA GLN A 537 -17.46 -21.51 -10.66
C GLN A 537 -17.03 -20.70 -11.89
N GLY A 538 -16.03 -21.16 -12.63
CA GLY A 538 -15.32 -20.38 -13.66
C GLY A 538 -16.23 -19.71 -14.68
N ALA A 539 -17.26 -20.39 -15.20
CA ALA A 539 -18.18 -19.81 -16.18
C ALA A 539 -18.95 -18.59 -15.63
N GLU A 540 -19.46 -18.69 -14.41
CA GLU A 540 -20.22 -17.61 -13.76
C GLU A 540 -19.29 -16.50 -13.28
N LEU A 541 -18.09 -16.86 -12.80
CA LEU A 541 -17.04 -15.93 -12.42
C LEU A 541 -16.62 -15.07 -13.62
N TRP A 542 -16.32 -15.70 -14.76
CA TRP A 542 -16.01 -14.99 -16.00
C TRP A 542 -17.14 -14.06 -16.44
N ARG A 543 -18.40 -14.50 -16.34
CA ARG A 543 -19.55 -13.65 -16.66
C ARG A 543 -19.55 -12.36 -15.85
N TRP A 544 -19.33 -12.43 -14.54
CA TRP A 544 -19.27 -11.23 -13.69
C TRP A 544 -18.08 -10.34 -14.05
N ILE A 545 -16.91 -10.93 -14.29
CA ILE A 545 -15.72 -10.19 -14.72
C ILE A 545 -15.99 -9.44 -16.04
N ASN A 546 -16.61 -10.11 -17.01
CA ASN A 546 -16.99 -9.52 -18.29
C ASN A 546 -18.12 -8.47 -18.16
N ASP A 547 -19.01 -8.60 -17.18
CA ASP A 547 -20.07 -7.63 -16.86
C ASP A 547 -19.56 -6.41 -16.08
N GLY A 548 -18.24 -6.26 -15.89
CA GLY A 548 -17.65 -5.08 -15.26
C GLY A 548 -17.35 -5.24 -13.76
N ALA A 549 -17.42 -6.45 -13.19
CA ALA A 549 -17.16 -6.66 -11.77
C ALA A 549 -15.77 -6.19 -11.35
N HIS A 550 -15.66 -5.73 -10.10
CA HIS A 550 -14.39 -5.53 -9.41
C HIS A 550 -14.06 -6.76 -8.57
N ILE A 551 -12.80 -7.17 -8.61
CA ILE A 551 -12.26 -8.35 -7.95
C ILE A 551 -11.34 -7.88 -6.83
N TYR A 552 -11.55 -8.41 -5.63
CA TYR A 552 -10.75 -8.12 -4.45
C TYR A 552 -10.19 -9.41 -3.86
N VAL A 553 -8.90 -9.42 -3.55
CA VAL A 553 -8.23 -10.55 -2.89
C VAL A 553 -7.58 -10.07 -1.60
N CYS A 554 -7.82 -10.74 -0.48
CA CYS A 554 -7.19 -10.41 0.79
C CYS A 554 -6.74 -11.66 1.54
N GLY A 555 -5.57 -11.59 2.19
CA GLY A 555 -5.00 -12.67 3.00
C GLY A 555 -3.52 -12.93 2.71
N ASP A 556 -3.09 -14.19 2.82
CA ASP A 556 -1.69 -14.62 2.70
C ASP A 556 -1.09 -14.28 1.32
N ALA A 557 -0.04 -13.43 1.31
CA ALA A 557 0.63 -13.01 0.09
C ALA A 557 1.46 -14.14 -0.57
N ASN A 558 2.04 -15.01 0.26
CA ASN A 558 3.11 -15.90 -0.18
C ASN A 558 2.61 -17.12 -0.96
N ARG A 559 1.43 -17.65 -0.63
CA ARG A 559 0.84 -18.83 -1.27
C ARG A 559 -0.53 -18.53 -1.83
N MET A 560 -1.44 -18.04 -0.99
CA MET A 560 -2.86 -17.92 -1.36
C MET A 560 -3.07 -16.95 -2.52
N ALA A 561 -2.45 -15.77 -2.47
CA ALA A 561 -2.60 -14.77 -3.52
C ALA A 561 -2.10 -15.26 -4.89
N LYS A 562 -1.02 -16.04 -4.92
CA LYS A 562 -0.46 -16.65 -6.14
C LYS A 562 -1.39 -17.70 -6.73
N ASP A 563 -1.91 -18.58 -5.88
CA ASP A 563 -2.84 -19.64 -6.31
C ASP A 563 -4.17 -19.06 -6.82
N VAL A 564 -4.66 -17.98 -6.20
CA VAL A 564 -5.85 -17.26 -6.65
C VAL A 564 -5.60 -16.55 -7.98
N GLU A 565 -4.49 -15.83 -8.14
CA GLU A 565 -4.15 -15.19 -9.41
C GLU A 565 -4.04 -16.21 -10.54
N GLN A 566 -3.39 -17.35 -10.29
CA GLN A 566 -3.28 -18.44 -11.25
C GLN A 566 -4.66 -19.02 -11.62
N ALA A 567 -5.55 -19.23 -10.65
CA ALA A 567 -6.91 -19.70 -10.91
C ALA A 567 -7.74 -18.68 -11.71
N LEU A 568 -7.57 -17.37 -11.44
CA LEU A 568 -8.22 -16.32 -12.24
C LEU A 568 -7.72 -16.32 -13.69
N LEU A 569 -6.41 -16.45 -13.91
CA LEU A 569 -5.83 -16.55 -15.25
C LEU A 569 -6.37 -17.77 -16.02
N GLU A 570 -6.48 -18.92 -15.35
CA GLU A 570 -7.06 -20.14 -15.93
C GLU A 570 -8.54 -19.94 -16.32
N VAL A 571 -9.33 -19.31 -15.44
CA VAL A 571 -10.74 -19.00 -15.72
C VAL A 571 -10.89 -18.01 -16.88
N ILE A 572 -10.07 -16.95 -16.92
CA ILE A 572 -10.08 -15.96 -18.00
C ILE A 572 -9.69 -16.61 -19.34
N ALA A 573 -8.65 -17.45 -19.34
CA ALA A 573 -8.21 -18.16 -20.53
C ALA A 573 -9.30 -19.11 -21.06
N GLU A 574 -9.84 -19.97 -20.19
CA GLU A 574 -10.82 -20.99 -20.57
C GLU A 574 -12.16 -20.37 -21.02
N PHE A 575 -12.75 -19.50 -20.19
CA PHE A 575 -14.10 -18.99 -20.43
C PHE A 575 -14.13 -17.70 -21.27
N GLY A 576 -13.02 -16.96 -21.31
CA GLY A 576 -12.83 -15.81 -22.19
C GLY A 576 -12.35 -16.18 -23.60
N GLY A 577 -11.95 -17.44 -23.83
CA GLY A 577 -11.42 -17.89 -25.12
C GLY A 577 -10.08 -17.23 -25.47
N MET A 578 -9.27 -16.94 -24.45
CA MET A 578 -7.98 -16.26 -24.55
C MET A 578 -6.84 -17.26 -24.38
N ASP A 579 -5.69 -17.00 -25.01
CA ASP A 579 -4.46 -17.70 -24.63
C ASP A 579 -3.87 -17.13 -23.34
N ALA A 580 -2.84 -17.78 -22.79
CA ALA A 580 -2.26 -17.40 -21.50
C ALA A 580 -1.64 -15.99 -21.50
N GLU A 581 -1.04 -15.56 -22.61
CA GLU A 581 -0.44 -14.22 -22.72
C GLU A 581 -1.54 -13.15 -22.73
N THR A 582 -2.61 -13.38 -23.50
CA THR A 582 -3.76 -12.47 -23.57
C THR A 582 -4.53 -12.41 -22.25
N ALA A 583 -4.65 -13.54 -21.54
CA ALA A 583 -5.28 -13.58 -20.22
C ALA A 583 -4.49 -12.79 -19.15
N ASP A 584 -3.15 -12.88 -19.14
CA ASP A 584 -2.30 -12.09 -18.23
C ASP A 584 -2.36 -10.59 -18.57
N GLU A 585 -2.41 -10.24 -19.85
CA GLU A 585 -2.62 -8.86 -20.28
C GLU A 585 -3.98 -8.33 -19.85
N PHE A 586 -5.06 -9.09 -20.05
CA PHE A 586 -6.38 -8.73 -19.61
C PHE A 586 -6.44 -8.51 -18.09
N LEU A 587 -5.87 -9.42 -17.30
CA LEU A 587 -5.81 -9.25 -15.85
C LEU A 587 -4.96 -8.03 -15.45
N SER A 588 -3.88 -7.74 -16.18
CA SER A 588 -3.06 -6.55 -15.97
C SER A 588 -3.82 -5.25 -16.31
N GLU A 589 -4.68 -5.27 -17.32
CA GLU A 589 -5.55 -4.14 -17.65
C GLU A 589 -6.60 -3.92 -16.54
N LEU A 590 -7.18 -5.00 -15.97
CA LEU A 590 -8.05 -4.88 -14.79
C LEU A 590 -7.34 -4.23 -13.59
N ARG A 591 -6.04 -4.47 -13.39
CA ARG A 591 -5.25 -3.81 -12.33
C ARG A 591 -5.18 -2.30 -12.56
N VAL A 592 -4.88 -1.87 -13.79
CA VAL A 592 -4.83 -0.44 -14.17
C VAL A 592 -6.19 0.22 -14.04
N GLU A 593 -7.26 -0.49 -14.40
CA GLU A 593 -8.64 -0.02 -14.26
C GLU A 593 -9.13 -0.01 -12.80
N ARG A 594 -8.30 -0.43 -11.83
CA ARG A 594 -8.66 -0.63 -10.42
C ARG A 594 -9.84 -1.58 -10.23
N ARG A 595 -9.95 -2.57 -11.13
CA ARG A 595 -10.95 -3.65 -11.12
C ARG A 595 -10.40 -4.97 -10.61
N TYR A 596 -9.08 -5.09 -10.42
CA TYR A 596 -8.46 -6.19 -9.69
C TYR A 596 -7.52 -5.61 -8.64
N GLN A 597 -7.89 -5.75 -7.36
CA GLN A 597 -7.24 -5.11 -6.22
C GLN A 597 -6.88 -6.17 -5.18
N ARG A 598 -5.69 -6.06 -4.58
CA ARG A 598 -5.23 -7.00 -3.55
C ARG A 598 -4.80 -6.26 -2.27
N ASP A 599 -5.17 -6.82 -1.14
CA ASP A 599 -4.68 -6.43 0.19
C ASP A 599 -4.10 -7.68 0.87
N VAL A 600 -2.83 -7.97 0.56
CA VAL A 600 -2.16 -9.20 0.98
C VAL A 600 -0.96 -8.90 1.86
N TYR A 601 -0.67 -9.80 2.79
CA TYR A 601 0.34 -9.62 3.84
C TYR A 601 1.04 -10.91 4.25
#